data_AF-A0A0M9E1S1-F1
#
_entry.id   AF-A0A0M9E1S1-F1
#
_cell.length_a   1.000
_cell.length_b   1.000
_cell.length_c   1.000
_cell.angle_alpha   90.00
_cell.angle_beta   90.00
_cell.angle_gamma   90.00
#
_symmetry.space_group_name_H-M   'P 1'
#
loop_
_entity.id
_entity.type
_entity.pdbx_description
1 polymer ?
#
loop_
_entity_poly.entity_id
_entity_poly.type
_entity_poly.pdbx_seq_one_letter_code
_entity_poly.pdbx_strand_id
1 'polypeptide(L)'
;KKIPYGDSDYGKIIKNNMYYVDKTKYIHELEALSNYIFLIRPRRFGKSLWINLLQYYYDSNRKDQFNELFKDTFVGQNPTPNKNQYLTLAFNFAMVDPSVDRVQEDFQSYVESILEDFLIRYQNCFDKSFISELKSYQRVNKKIQKLFLYCARQQLKVYMFIDEYDNFTNTILTTSGKKEYVKLTQGEGAFRYFFNLLKGLTSMPDSGLDKLFITGVSPVTMDDVTSGFNIGSNVSLDSNINEFMGFTESETMEILRYYHQAGQLSLEPDFCMDIMKQWYNNYRFTKKAKNVMFNSDMVLYFVQKAMKEAALPEKLIDQNVKIDYNKLRYLITIDKRLNGNFSRLKGIIFDQGIISSIEDSFPV
;
A
#
# COMPACT_ATOMS: atom_id res chain seq x y z
N LYS A 1 22.07 14.28 -4.38
CA LYS A 1 21.39 13.02 -4.75
C LYS A 1 20.22 13.35 -5.67
N LYS A 2 19.84 12.49 -6.62
CA LYS A 2 18.68 12.74 -7.49
C LYS A 2 17.37 12.60 -6.70
N ILE A 3 16.36 13.41 -7.00
CA ILE A 3 15.03 13.29 -6.39
C ILE A 3 14.25 12.09 -6.98
N PRO A 4 13.75 11.14 -6.17
CA PRO A 4 13.10 9.91 -6.65
C PRO A 4 11.59 10.11 -6.89
N TYR A 5 11.20 11.20 -7.54
CA TYR A 5 9.78 11.42 -7.83
C TYR A 5 9.27 10.39 -8.86
N GLY A 6 8.25 9.62 -8.46
CA GLY A 6 7.67 8.53 -9.25
C GLY A 6 8.39 7.18 -9.14
N ASP A 7 9.49 7.08 -8.37
CA ASP A 7 10.19 5.81 -8.15
C ASP A 7 9.60 5.07 -6.93
N SER A 8 9.19 3.81 -7.13
CA SER A 8 8.66 2.92 -6.07
C SER A 8 9.54 1.71 -5.77
N ASP A 9 10.73 1.63 -6.38
CA ASP A 9 11.73 0.59 -6.14
C ASP A 9 12.82 1.12 -5.21
N TYR A 10 12.79 0.65 -3.95
CA TYR A 10 13.75 1.00 -2.92
C TYR A 10 15.18 0.64 -3.32
N GLY A 11 15.41 -0.56 -3.87
CA GLY A 11 16.73 -0.97 -4.32
C GLY A 11 17.27 -0.06 -5.42
N LYS A 12 16.42 0.33 -6.39
CA LYS A 12 16.79 1.31 -7.42
C LYS A 12 17.15 2.67 -6.82
N ILE A 13 16.39 3.15 -5.84
CA ILE A 13 16.64 4.43 -5.15
C ILE A 13 18.02 4.40 -4.48
N ILE A 14 18.32 3.35 -3.71
CA ILE A 14 19.60 3.22 -3.00
C ILE A 14 20.77 3.05 -3.98
N LYS A 15 20.68 2.11 -4.93
CA LYS A 15 21.77 1.78 -5.86
C LYS A 15 22.13 2.93 -6.80
N ASN A 16 21.15 3.76 -7.17
CA ASN A 16 21.38 4.94 -8.01
C ASN A 16 21.67 6.22 -7.18
N ASN A 17 21.96 6.09 -5.88
CA ASN A 17 22.26 7.21 -4.99
C ASN A 17 21.21 8.35 -5.06
N MET A 18 19.94 7.97 -5.08
CA MET A 18 18.82 8.89 -5.02
C MET A 18 18.55 9.31 -3.57
N TYR A 19 17.90 10.47 -3.39
CA TYR A 19 17.56 10.98 -2.06
C TYR A 19 16.48 10.09 -1.44
N TYR A 20 16.70 9.58 -0.24
CA TYR A 20 15.75 8.72 0.46
C TYR A 20 15.57 9.22 1.89
N VAL A 21 14.32 9.43 2.30
CA VAL A 21 13.97 9.71 3.70
C VAL A 21 13.86 8.39 4.43
N ASP A 22 14.76 8.15 5.38
CA ASP A 22 14.81 6.86 6.08
C ASP A 22 13.63 6.68 7.05
N LYS A 23 12.74 5.75 6.69
CA LYS A 23 11.60 5.31 7.52
C LYS A 23 11.82 3.92 8.12
N THR A 24 13.01 3.34 7.98
CA THR A 24 13.23 1.93 8.34
C THR A 24 13.09 1.64 9.83
N LYS A 25 13.23 2.65 10.72
CA LYS A 25 12.95 2.48 12.16
C LYS A 25 11.56 1.89 12.46
N TYR A 26 10.57 2.18 11.61
CA TYR A 26 9.21 1.66 11.77
C TYR A 26 9.09 0.17 11.47
N ILE A 27 10.13 -0.50 10.97
CA ILE A 27 10.17 -1.97 10.91
C ILE A 27 10.11 -2.55 12.33
N HIS A 28 10.81 -1.96 13.31
CA HIS A 28 10.75 -2.43 14.71
C HIS A 28 9.34 -2.26 15.28
N GLU A 29 8.73 -1.09 15.05
CA GLU A 29 7.35 -0.82 15.46
C GLU A 29 6.38 -1.79 14.79
N LEU A 30 6.56 -2.05 13.49
CA LEU A 30 5.71 -2.95 12.72
C LEU A 30 5.80 -4.39 13.22
N GLU A 31 7.00 -4.86 13.58
CA GLU A 31 7.22 -6.21 14.11
C GLU A 31 6.67 -6.39 15.53
N ALA A 32 6.43 -5.31 16.27
CA ALA A 32 5.77 -5.34 17.58
C ALA A 32 4.23 -5.37 17.48
N LEU A 33 3.66 -5.14 16.28
CA LEU A 33 2.23 -5.26 16.02
C LEU A 33 1.83 -6.72 15.71
N SER A 34 0.58 -6.93 15.32
CA SER A 34 0.13 -8.26 14.89
C SER A 34 0.81 -8.73 13.61
N ASN A 35 0.90 -10.04 13.40
CA ASN A 35 1.51 -10.60 12.18
C ASN A 35 0.68 -10.36 10.91
N TYR A 36 -0.61 -10.02 11.06
CA TYR A 36 -1.52 -9.79 9.96
C TYR A 36 -2.01 -8.35 10.03
N ILE A 37 -1.43 -7.52 9.17
CA ILE A 37 -1.56 -6.08 9.20
C ILE A 37 -2.37 -5.61 8.01
N PHE A 38 -3.33 -4.75 8.30
CA PHE A 38 -4.11 -4.05 7.31
C PHE A 38 -3.92 -2.54 7.47
N LEU A 39 -3.51 -1.87 6.39
CA LEU A 39 -3.19 -0.45 6.38
C LEU A 39 -3.92 0.30 5.27
N ILE A 40 -4.64 1.34 5.67
CA ILE A 40 -5.23 2.32 4.78
C ILE A 40 -4.47 3.64 4.90
N ARG A 41 -3.99 4.12 3.76
CA ARG A 41 -3.48 5.50 3.61
C ARG A 41 -3.96 6.07 2.28
N PRO A 42 -4.10 7.41 2.17
CA PRO A 42 -4.41 8.06 0.91
C PRO A 42 -3.49 7.62 -0.24
N ARG A 43 -3.93 7.84 -1.48
CA ARG A 43 -3.09 7.59 -2.65
C ARG A 43 -1.78 8.38 -2.53
N ARG A 44 -0.69 7.78 -3.03
CA ARG A 44 0.63 8.44 -3.15
C ARG A 44 1.29 8.88 -1.85
N PHE A 45 0.98 8.16 -0.78
CA PHE A 45 1.65 8.30 0.53
C PHE A 45 2.90 7.41 0.70
N GLY A 46 3.33 6.72 -0.36
CA GLY A 46 4.49 5.82 -0.31
C GLY A 46 4.19 4.36 0.09
N LYS A 47 2.92 3.93 0.01
CA LYS A 47 2.52 2.55 0.34
C LYS A 47 3.29 1.47 -0.44
N SER A 48 3.34 1.61 -1.77
CA SER A 48 4.01 0.66 -2.65
C SER A 48 5.53 0.63 -2.43
N LEU A 49 6.14 1.80 -2.20
CA LEU A 49 7.57 1.89 -1.86
C LEU A 49 7.87 1.19 -0.53
N TRP A 50 6.97 1.30 0.45
CA TRP A 50 7.11 0.59 1.73
C TRP A 50 7.03 -0.93 1.55
N ILE A 51 6.03 -1.44 0.84
CA ILE A 51 5.93 -2.87 0.52
C ILE A 51 7.18 -3.35 -0.23
N ASN A 52 7.68 -2.57 -1.17
CA ASN A 52 8.91 -2.90 -1.90
C ASN A 52 10.13 -2.95 -0.96
N LEU A 53 10.28 -1.98 -0.06
CA LEU A 53 11.33 -1.98 0.97
C LEU A 53 11.24 -3.22 1.88
N LEU A 54 10.04 -3.57 2.35
CA LEU A 54 9.85 -4.75 3.21
C LEU A 54 10.25 -6.04 2.47
N GLN A 55 9.95 -6.15 1.17
CA GLN A 55 10.42 -7.28 0.36
C GLN A 55 11.96 -7.31 0.32
N TYR A 56 12.64 -6.17 0.11
CA TYR A 56 14.11 -6.13 0.17
C TYR A 56 14.67 -6.53 1.54
N TYR A 57 13.99 -6.16 2.63
CA TYR A 57 14.45 -6.41 4.00
C TYR A 57 14.26 -7.86 4.46
N TYR A 58 13.09 -8.44 4.17
CA TYR A 58 12.70 -9.76 4.69
C TYR A 58 13.09 -10.93 3.77
N ASP A 59 13.31 -10.69 2.48
CA ASP A 59 13.59 -11.76 1.51
C ASP A 59 14.90 -12.50 1.82
N SER A 60 14.77 -13.81 2.02
CA SER A 60 15.87 -14.73 2.28
C SER A 60 16.87 -14.86 1.13
N ASN A 61 16.46 -14.62 -0.11
CA ASN A 61 17.37 -14.60 -1.26
C ASN A 61 18.25 -13.35 -1.33
N ARG A 62 18.02 -12.36 -0.44
CA ARG A 62 18.73 -11.07 -0.45
C ARG A 62 19.73 -10.89 0.69
N LYS A 63 20.07 -11.96 1.41
CA LYS A 63 21.05 -11.94 2.53
C LYS A 63 22.35 -11.22 2.15
N ASP A 64 22.89 -11.52 0.98
CA ASP A 64 24.17 -10.95 0.52
C ASP A 64 24.07 -9.47 0.10
N GLN A 65 22.85 -8.96 -0.12
CA GLN A 65 22.59 -7.58 -0.52
C GLN A 65 22.26 -6.67 0.67
N PHE A 66 22.16 -7.22 1.89
CA PHE A 66 21.70 -6.46 3.06
C PHE A 66 22.56 -5.20 3.32
N ASN A 67 23.88 -5.36 3.34
CA ASN A 67 24.79 -4.24 3.59
C ASN A 67 24.75 -3.19 2.47
N GLU A 68 24.64 -3.61 1.20
CA GLU A 68 24.52 -2.70 0.06
C GLU A 68 23.27 -1.82 0.18
N LEU A 69 22.15 -2.41 0.59
CA LEU A 69 20.85 -1.76 0.62
C LEU A 69 20.60 -0.95 1.89
N PHE A 70 21.02 -1.45 3.05
CA PHE A 70 20.56 -0.93 4.34
C PHE A 70 21.63 -0.26 5.21
N LYS A 71 22.94 -0.34 4.89
CA LYS A 71 24.02 0.13 5.79
C LYS A 71 23.83 1.55 6.35
N ASP A 72 23.28 2.45 5.55
CA ASP A 72 23.11 3.87 5.89
C ASP A 72 21.71 4.17 6.49
N THR A 73 20.94 3.12 6.83
CA THR A 73 19.59 3.21 7.41
C THR A 73 19.58 2.76 8.86
N PHE A 74 18.53 3.13 9.59
CA PHE A 74 18.32 2.71 10.97
C PHE A 74 18.38 1.18 11.14
N VAL A 75 17.73 0.41 10.26
CA VAL A 75 17.74 -1.06 10.35
C VAL A 75 19.03 -1.71 9.86
N GLY A 76 19.85 -1.01 9.07
CA GLY A 76 21.21 -1.48 8.78
C GLY A 76 22.09 -1.48 10.02
N GLN A 77 21.91 -0.48 10.88
CA GLN A 77 22.61 -0.35 12.16
C GLN A 77 21.94 -1.18 13.27
N ASN A 78 20.61 -1.37 13.19
CA ASN A 78 19.79 -2.05 14.18
C ASN A 78 18.91 -3.13 13.50
N PRO A 79 19.48 -4.23 12.99
CA PRO A 79 18.71 -5.26 12.33
C PRO A 79 17.81 -6.01 13.32
N THR A 80 16.60 -6.38 12.88
CA THR A 80 15.69 -7.23 13.65
C THR A 80 16.03 -8.71 13.45
N PRO A 81 15.56 -9.61 14.32
CA PRO A 81 15.70 -11.06 14.13
C PRO A 81 15.06 -11.58 12.83
N ASN A 82 14.08 -10.86 12.28
CA ASN A 82 13.33 -11.24 11.09
C ASN A 82 14.04 -10.88 9.77
N LYS A 83 15.15 -10.14 9.83
CA LYS A 83 15.98 -9.78 8.68
C LYS A 83 16.30 -10.99 7.79
N ASN A 84 15.93 -10.91 6.52
CA ASN A 84 16.18 -11.93 5.49
C ASN A 84 15.77 -13.37 5.90
N GLN A 85 14.70 -13.54 6.69
CA GLN A 85 14.22 -14.85 7.17
C GLN A 85 13.00 -15.39 6.40
N TYR A 86 12.49 -14.68 5.40
CA TYR A 86 11.20 -14.98 4.78
C TYR A 86 11.29 -15.29 3.29
N LEU A 87 10.34 -16.10 2.81
CA LEU A 87 9.96 -16.13 1.40
C LEU A 87 8.93 -15.01 1.18
N THR A 88 9.15 -14.12 0.21
CA THR A 88 8.29 -12.96 0.01
C THR A 88 7.35 -13.17 -1.18
N LEU A 89 6.05 -13.00 -0.95
CA LEU A 89 5.00 -13.16 -1.96
C LEU A 89 4.18 -11.88 -2.03
N ALA A 90 4.28 -11.13 -3.12
CA ALA A 90 3.65 -9.82 -3.23
C ALA A 90 2.66 -9.78 -4.40
N PHE A 91 1.45 -9.31 -4.12
CA PHE A 91 0.42 -9.00 -5.11
C PHE A 91 0.22 -7.49 -5.19
N ASN A 92 -0.01 -6.98 -6.39
CA ASN A 92 -0.47 -5.62 -6.64
C ASN A 92 -1.74 -5.69 -7.48
N PHE A 93 -2.89 -5.54 -6.82
CA PHE A 93 -4.19 -5.66 -7.48
C PHE A 93 -4.54 -4.45 -8.37
N ALA A 94 -3.66 -3.44 -8.46
CA ALA A 94 -3.70 -2.44 -9.52
C ALA A 94 -3.47 -3.05 -10.92
N MET A 95 -2.82 -4.21 -10.99
CA MET A 95 -2.49 -4.90 -12.24
C MET A 95 -3.64 -5.78 -12.78
N VAL A 96 -4.78 -5.81 -12.09
CA VAL A 96 -5.95 -6.58 -12.50
C VAL A 96 -6.90 -5.69 -13.32
N ASP A 97 -7.32 -6.14 -14.49
CA ASP A 97 -8.30 -5.47 -15.34
C ASP A 97 -9.65 -5.36 -14.59
N PRO A 98 -10.13 -4.13 -14.30
CA PRO A 98 -11.38 -3.93 -13.59
C PRO A 98 -12.62 -4.16 -14.46
N SER A 99 -12.48 -4.52 -15.73
CA SER A 99 -13.61 -4.80 -16.64
C SER A 99 -14.47 -5.94 -16.09
N VAL A 100 -15.75 -5.69 -15.86
CA VAL A 100 -16.67 -6.63 -15.17
C VAL A 100 -16.69 -8.02 -15.82
N ASP A 101 -16.62 -8.08 -17.15
CA ASP A 101 -16.67 -9.35 -17.89
C ASP A 101 -15.37 -10.17 -17.80
N ARG A 102 -14.25 -9.54 -17.43
CA ARG A 102 -12.91 -10.16 -17.40
C ARG A 102 -12.25 -10.22 -16.03
N VAL A 103 -12.68 -9.38 -15.08
CA VAL A 103 -12.00 -9.19 -13.78
C VAL A 103 -11.76 -10.50 -13.02
N GLN A 104 -12.68 -11.46 -13.09
CA GLN A 104 -12.51 -12.73 -12.40
C GLN A 104 -11.46 -13.65 -13.05
N GLU A 105 -11.40 -13.66 -14.38
CA GLU A 105 -10.43 -14.45 -15.14
C GLU A 105 -9.04 -13.81 -15.05
N ASP A 106 -8.98 -12.49 -15.19
CA ASP A 106 -7.73 -11.72 -15.09
C ASP A 106 -7.16 -11.77 -13.67
N PHE A 107 -7.99 -11.66 -12.63
CA PHE A 107 -7.57 -11.85 -11.24
C PHE A 107 -6.95 -13.22 -11.02
N GLN A 108 -7.58 -14.28 -11.52
CA GLN A 108 -7.04 -15.65 -11.37
C GLN A 108 -5.72 -15.80 -12.13
N SER A 109 -5.67 -15.37 -13.38
CA SER A 109 -4.47 -15.44 -14.22
C SER A 109 -3.31 -14.64 -13.62
N TYR A 110 -3.60 -13.45 -13.09
CA TYR A 110 -2.63 -12.62 -12.37
C TYR A 110 -2.08 -13.34 -11.15
N VAL A 111 -2.95 -13.82 -10.25
CA VAL A 111 -2.51 -14.53 -9.05
C VAL A 111 -1.71 -15.78 -9.41
N GLU A 112 -2.12 -16.53 -10.43
CA GLU A 112 -1.38 -17.69 -10.93
C GLU A 112 0.04 -17.32 -11.39
N SER A 113 0.17 -16.27 -12.21
CA SER A 113 1.49 -15.81 -12.68
C SER A 113 2.43 -15.41 -11.54
N ILE A 114 1.91 -14.77 -10.50
CA ILE A 114 2.69 -14.40 -9.32
C ILE A 114 3.11 -15.63 -8.51
N LEU A 115 2.25 -16.66 -8.40
CA LEU A 115 2.62 -17.92 -7.76
C LEU A 115 3.69 -18.67 -8.55
N GLU A 116 3.63 -18.65 -9.88
CA GLU A 116 4.66 -19.25 -10.74
C GLU A 116 6.01 -18.55 -10.57
N ASP A 117 6.04 -17.21 -10.61
CA ASP A 117 7.26 -16.43 -10.34
C ASP A 117 7.82 -16.71 -8.94
N PHE A 118 6.96 -16.79 -7.92
CA PHE A 118 7.36 -17.14 -6.56
C PHE A 118 8.05 -18.51 -6.48
N LEU A 119 7.51 -19.53 -7.14
CA LEU A 119 8.13 -20.86 -7.18
C LEU A 119 9.46 -20.87 -7.93
N ILE A 120 9.60 -20.06 -8.98
CA ILE A 120 10.86 -19.91 -9.71
C ILE A 120 11.90 -19.22 -8.82
N ARG A 121 11.55 -18.11 -8.17
CA ARG A 121 12.45 -17.36 -7.26
C ARG A 121 12.98 -18.22 -6.12
N TYR A 122 12.13 -19.08 -5.56
CA TYR A 122 12.45 -19.90 -4.40
C TYR A 122 12.56 -21.39 -4.74
N GLN A 123 12.90 -21.73 -5.99
CA GLN A 123 12.91 -23.12 -6.47
C GLN A 123 13.72 -24.09 -5.59
N ASN A 124 14.76 -23.61 -4.91
CA ASN A 124 15.60 -24.42 -4.02
C ASN A 124 14.89 -24.81 -2.71
N CYS A 125 13.77 -24.15 -2.38
CA CYS A 125 12.95 -24.45 -1.21
C CYS A 125 11.83 -25.46 -1.50
N PHE A 126 11.59 -25.79 -2.79
CA PHE A 126 10.47 -26.62 -3.22
C PHE A 126 10.95 -27.86 -3.98
N ASP A 127 10.43 -29.03 -3.61
CA ASP A 127 10.69 -30.26 -4.35
C ASP A 127 10.16 -30.16 -5.79
N LYS A 128 10.93 -30.66 -6.76
CA LYS A 128 10.51 -30.66 -8.18
C LYS A 128 9.17 -31.38 -8.39
N SER A 129 8.94 -32.48 -7.67
CA SER A 129 7.68 -33.22 -7.69
C SER A 129 6.50 -32.38 -7.19
N PHE A 130 6.71 -31.60 -6.12
CA PHE A 130 5.69 -30.69 -5.60
C PHE A 130 5.37 -29.56 -6.58
N ILE A 131 6.38 -28.96 -7.23
CA ILE A 131 6.17 -27.94 -8.27
C ILE A 131 5.32 -28.52 -9.42
N SER A 132 5.63 -29.73 -9.88
CA SER A 132 4.86 -30.42 -10.92
C SER A 132 3.42 -30.73 -10.47
N GLU A 133 3.22 -31.19 -9.22
CA GLU A 133 1.89 -31.39 -8.64
C GLU A 133 1.10 -30.07 -8.64
N LEU A 134 1.72 -28.98 -8.18
CA LEU A 134 1.05 -27.70 -8.04
C LEU A 134 0.58 -27.13 -9.38
N LYS A 135 1.40 -27.28 -10.43
CA LYS A 135 1.07 -26.88 -11.81
C LYS A 135 -0.11 -27.67 -12.39
N SER A 136 -0.36 -28.89 -11.91
CA SER A 136 -1.46 -29.73 -12.41
C SER A 136 -2.86 -29.26 -11.98
N TYR A 137 -2.97 -28.50 -10.89
CA TYR A 137 -4.24 -28.00 -10.41
C TYR A 137 -4.79 -26.91 -11.33
N GLN A 138 -6.07 -27.01 -11.72
CA GLN A 138 -6.71 -26.03 -12.61
C GLN A 138 -7.13 -24.75 -11.89
N ARG A 139 -7.42 -24.82 -10.59
CA ARG A 139 -7.95 -23.68 -9.83
C ARG A 139 -6.89 -23.04 -8.96
N VAL A 140 -6.73 -21.73 -9.08
CA VAL A 140 -5.74 -20.92 -8.35
C VAL A 140 -5.89 -21.04 -6.84
N ASN A 141 -7.12 -21.06 -6.34
CA ASN A 141 -7.39 -21.24 -4.91
C ASN A 141 -6.82 -22.57 -4.37
N LYS A 142 -6.84 -23.64 -5.18
CA LYS A 142 -6.26 -24.92 -4.81
C LYS A 142 -4.74 -24.87 -4.80
N LYS A 143 -4.14 -24.15 -5.77
CA LYS A 143 -2.69 -23.88 -5.79
C LYS A 143 -2.24 -23.15 -4.53
N ILE A 144 -2.91 -22.05 -4.16
CA ILE A 144 -2.60 -21.29 -2.93
C ILE A 144 -2.70 -22.20 -1.71
N GLN A 145 -3.82 -22.92 -1.55
CA GLN A 145 -4.01 -23.81 -0.41
C GLN A 145 -2.87 -24.84 -0.30
N LYS A 146 -2.54 -25.50 -1.41
CA LYS A 146 -1.49 -26.54 -1.45
C LYS A 146 -0.09 -25.98 -1.21
N LEU A 147 0.20 -24.78 -1.73
CA LEU A 147 1.44 -24.06 -1.47
C LEU A 147 1.64 -23.83 0.02
N PHE A 148 0.66 -23.22 0.69
CA PHE A 148 0.80 -22.88 2.11
C PHE A 148 0.80 -24.11 3.02
N LEU A 149 0.10 -25.19 2.65
CA LEU A 149 0.20 -26.48 3.34
C LEU A 149 1.58 -27.15 3.18
N TYR A 150 2.22 -26.98 2.02
CA TYR A 150 3.60 -27.42 1.83
C TYR A 150 4.55 -26.58 2.69
N CYS A 151 4.43 -25.26 2.65
CA CYS A 151 5.25 -24.36 3.45
C CYS A 151 5.15 -24.67 4.95
N ALA A 152 3.94 -24.90 5.47
CA ALA A 152 3.72 -25.30 6.86
C ALA A 152 4.48 -26.59 7.22
N ARG A 153 4.36 -27.65 6.40
CA ARG A 153 5.03 -28.95 6.62
C ARG A 153 6.55 -28.85 6.58
N GLN A 154 7.08 -27.98 5.74
CA GLN A 154 8.52 -27.74 5.58
C GLN A 154 9.05 -26.61 6.47
N GLN A 155 8.22 -26.06 7.36
CA GLN A 155 8.56 -24.93 8.24
C GLN A 155 9.09 -23.70 7.47
N LEU A 156 8.62 -23.51 6.23
CA LEU A 156 8.95 -22.35 5.40
C LEU A 156 8.02 -21.20 5.75
N LYS A 157 8.62 -20.06 6.11
CA LYS A 157 7.89 -18.84 6.48
C LYS A 157 7.67 -17.94 5.28
N VAL A 158 6.42 -17.74 4.89
CA VAL A 158 6.05 -16.79 3.84
C VAL A 158 5.55 -15.49 4.46
N TYR A 159 6.09 -14.37 4.01
CA TYR A 159 5.51 -13.04 4.23
C TYR A 159 4.77 -12.62 2.96
N MET A 160 3.43 -12.57 3.04
CA MET A 160 2.58 -12.11 1.95
C MET A 160 2.32 -10.60 2.03
N PHE A 161 2.41 -9.92 0.88
CA PHE A 161 2.06 -8.52 0.70
C PHE A 161 0.92 -8.40 -0.32
N ILE A 162 -0.06 -7.53 -0.07
CA ILE A 162 -1.13 -7.21 -1.02
C ILE A 162 -1.25 -5.69 -1.10
N ASP A 163 -0.78 -5.11 -2.20
CA ASP A 163 -0.96 -3.69 -2.50
C ASP A 163 -2.22 -3.44 -3.32
N GLU A 164 -2.78 -2.24 -3.12
CA GLU A 164 -3.97 -1.74 -3.80
C GLU A 164 -5.14 -2.75 -3.84
N TYR A 165 -5.38 -3.43 -2.70
CA TYR A 165 -6.32 -4.55 -2.60
C TYR A 165 -7.75 -4.20 -3.06
N ASP A 166 -8.12 -2.92 -2.97
CA ASP A 166 -9.42 -2.37 -3.29
C ASP A 166 -9.46 -1.64 -4.65
N ASN A 167 -8.40 -1.67 -5.46
CA ASN A 167 -8.34 -0.82 -6.65
C ASN A 167 -9.36 -1.19 -7.73
N PHE A 168 -9.43 -2.46 -8.13
CA PHE A 168 -10.39 -2.87 -9.16
C PHE A 168 -11.83 -2.84 -8.63
N THR A 169 -12.05 -3.16 -7.36
CA THR A 169 -13.39 -3.10 -6.75
C THR A 169 -13.91 -1.66 -6.68
N ASN A 170 -13.05 -0.71 -6.27
CA ASN A 170 -13.37 0.72 -6.29
C ASN A 170 -13.68 1.20 -7.72
N THR A 171 -12.95 0.70 -8.71
CA THR A 171 -13.20 1.06 -10.12
C THR A 171 -14.56 0.53 -10.57
N ILE A 172 -14.85 -0.75 -10.37
CA ILE A 172 -16.14 -1.37 -10.69
C ILE A 172 -17.31 -0.66 -10.00
N LEU A 173 -17.16 -0.32 -8.72
CA LEU A 173 -18.19 0.42 -7.98
C LEU A 173 -18.50 1.76 -8.65
N THR A 174 -17.48 2.45 -9.16
CA THR A 174 -17.65 3.77 -9.77
C THR A 174 -18.09 3.75 -11.23
N THR A 175 -17.70 2.72 -12.01
CA THR A 175 -18.01 2.65 -13.45
C THR A 175 -19.27 1.84 -13.74
N SER A 176 -19.46 0.74 -13.01
CA SER A 176 -20.48 -0.30 -13.28
C SER A 176 -21.57 -0.35 -12.21
N GLY A 177 -21.32 0.31 -11.08
CA GLY A 177 -22.29 0.52 -10.01
C GLY A 177 -22.36 -0.61 -8.98
N LYS A 178 -23.24 -0.43 -7.98
CA LYS A 178 -23.33 -1.28 -6.78
C LYS A 178 -23.64 -2.76 -7.07
N LYS A 179 -24.46 -3.06 -8.09
CA LYS A 179 -24.85 -4.45 -8.40
C LYS A 179 -23.65 -5.32 -8.80
N GLU A 180 -22.81 -4.83 -9.71
CA GLU A 180 -21.63 -5.57 -10.17
C GLU A 180 -20.56 -5.64 -9.08
N TYR A 181 -20.40 -4.58 -8.29
CA TYR A 181 -19.56 -4.60 -7.10
C TYR A 181 -19.98 -5.71 -6.12
N VAL A 182 -21.26 -5.78 -5.75
CA VAL A 182 -21.79 -6.78 -4.81
C VAL A 182 -21.63 -8.21 -5.33
N LYS A 183 -21.87 -8.44 -6.63
CA LYS A 183 -21.63 -9.77 -7.23
C LYS A 183 -20.18 -10.23 -7.07
N LEU A 184 -19.22 -9.31 -7.15
CA LEU A 184 -17.80 -9.60 -7.02
C LEU A 184 -17.35 -9.78 -5.56
N THR A 185 -17.88 -8.96 -4.63
CA THR A 185 -17.41 -8.93 -3.23
C THR A 185 -18.23 -9.80 -2.27
N GLN A 186 -19.53 -9.94 -2.52
CA GLN A 186 -20.47 -10.69 -1.66
C GLN A 186 -20.96 -11.99 -2.31
N GLY A 187 -20.80 -12.17 -3.62
CA GLY A 187 -21.13 -13.41 -4.32
C GLY A 187 -20.11 -14.54 -4.12
N GLU A 188 -20.34 -15.69 -4.75
CA GLU A 188 -19.42 -16.86 -4.76
C GLU A 188 -18.16 -16.64 -5.63
N GLY A 189 -17.76 -15.39 -5.85
CA GLY A 189 -16.67 -15.03 -6.74
C GLY A 189 -15.28 -15.43 -6.22
N ALA A 190 -14.33 -15.62 -7.14
CA ALA A 190 -12.95 -15.99 -6.85
C ALA A 190 -12.25 -15.02 -5.86
N PHE A 191 -12.62 -13.74 -5.89
CA PHE A 191 -12.05 -12.71 -5.03
C PHE A 191 -12.45 -12.86 -3.55
N ARG A 192 -13.74 -13.07 -3.26
CA ARG A 192 -14.20 -13.38 -1.90
C ARG A 192 -13.58 -14.68 -1.39
N TYR A 193 -13.53 -15.71 -2.26
CA TYR A 193 -12.91 -16.98 -1.90
C TYR A 193 -11.42 -16.84 -1.58
N PHE A 194 -10.69 -15.99 -2.31
CA PHE A 194 -9.27 -15.70 -2.04
C PHE A 194 -9.06 -15.19 -0.62
N PHE A 195 -9.81 -14.19 -0.17
CA PHE A 195 -9.69 -13.67 1.19
C PHE A 195 -10.17 -14.67 2.26
N ASN A 196 -11.24 -15.42 2.00
CA ASN A 196 -11.66 -16.51 2.90
C ASN A 196 -10.57 -17.57 3.06
N LEU A 197 -9.87 -17.90 1.98
CA LEU A 197 -8.73 -18.81 2.03
C LEU A 197 -7.60 -18.24 2.88
N LEU A 198 -7.24 -16.96 2.71
CA LEU A 198 -6.23 -16.31 3.55
C LEU A 198 -6.62 -16.37 5.03
N LYS A 199 -7.87 -16.05 5.38
CA LYS A 199 -8.39 -16.17 6.76
C LYS A 199 -8.24 -17.58 7.33
N GLY A 200 -8.51 -18.59 6.50
CA GLY A 200 -8.32 -19.99 6.86
C GLY A 200 -6.86 -20.30 7.14
N LEU A 201 -5.96 -19.87 6.26
CA LEU A 201 -4.52 -20.06 6.38
C LEU A 201 -3.94 -19.36 7.61
N THR A 202 -4.38 -18.15 7.94
CA THR A 202 -3.88 -17.41 9.12
C THR A 202 -4.28 -18.05 10.45
N SER A 203 -5.28 -18.93 10.45
CA SER A 203 -5.80 -19.63 11.64
C SER A 203 -5.23 -21.04 11.82
N MET A 204 -4.35 -21.51 10.92
CA MET A 204 -3.76 -22.85 11.01
C MET A 204 -2.58 -22.90 11.98
N PRO A 205 -2.41 -23.98 12.75
CA PRO A 205 -1.17 -24.23 13.48
C PRO A 205 0.01 -24.28 12.51
N ASP A 206 1.13 -23.65 12.88
CA ASP A 206 2.36 -23.61 12.08
C ASP A 206 2.12 -23.18 10.62
N SER A 207 1.21 -22.21 10.43
CA SER A 207 0.84 -21.74 9.10
C SER A 207 2.06 -21.33 8.31
N GLY A 208 2.15 -21.80 7.06
CA GLY A 208 3.17 -21.32 6.13
C GLY A 208 3.03 -19.82 5.82
N LEU A 209 1.85 -19.22 6.07
CA LEU A 209 1.63 -17.79 6.02
C LEU A 209 1.95 -17.18 7.39
N ASP A 210 3.23 -16.87 7.63
CA ASP A 210 3.70 -16.37 8.92
C ASP A 210 3.31 -14.90 9.13
N LYS A 211 3.33 -14.08 8.07
CA LYS A 211 2.93 -12.67 8.09
C LYS A 211 2.15 -12.25 6.85
N LEU A 212 1.25 -11.27 7.02
CA LEU A 212 0.43 -10.69 5.96
C LEU A 212 0.42 -9.17 6.11
N PHE A 213 0.67 -8.42 5.03
CA PHE A 213 0.59 -6.96 5.04
C PHE A 213 -0.21 -6.47 3.84
N ILE A 214 -1.37 -5.88 4.10
CA ILE A 214 -2.32 -5.44 3.07
C ILE A 214 -2.42 -3.92 3.09
N THR A 215 -2.36 -3.30 1.91
CA THR A 215 -2.54 -1.86 1.73
C THR A 215 -3.66 -1.51 0.77
N GLY A 216 -4.35 -0.41 1.06
CA GLY A 216 -5.40 0.15 0.20
C GLY A 216 -5.75 1.59 0.54
N VAL A 217 -6.89 2.05 0.03
CA VAL A 217 -7.41 3.41 0.27
C VAL A 217 -8.74 3.46 1.01
N SER A 218 -9.52 2.37 0.97
CA SER A 218 -10.84 2.24 1.57
C SER A 218 -10.95 0.95 2.39
N PRO A 219 -11.73 0.91 3.47
CA PRO A 219 -12.02 -0.32 4.21
C PRO A 219 -13.16 -1.15 3.62
N VAL A 220 -14.01 -0.56 2.77
CA VAL A 220 -15.31 -1.13 2.36
C VAL A 220 -15.18 -2.51 1.73
N THR A 221 -14.22 -2.66 0.81
CA THR A 221 -14.01 -3.95 0.13
C THR A 221 -13.58 -5.05 1.10
N MET A 222 -12.74 -4.73 2.09
CA MET A 222 -12.27 -5.73 3.05
C MET A 222 -13.43 -6.23 3.91
N ASP A 223 -14.29 -5.32 4.37
CA ASP A 223 -15.47 -5.66 5.17
C ASP A 223 -16.42 -6.61 4.42
N ASP A 224 -16.67 -6.32 3.13
CA ASP A 224 -17.55 -7.12 2.28
C ASP A 224 -16.98 -8.52 1.98
N VAL A 225 -15.70 -8.62 1.62
CA VAL A 225 -15.10 -9.91 1.19
C VAL A 225 -14.77 -10.84 2.35
N THR A 226 -14.62 -10.30 3.57
CA THR A 226 -14.24 -11.07 4.77
C THR A 226 -15.39 -11.31 5.73
N SER A 227 -16.58 -10.75 5.44
CA SER A 227 -17.71 -10.69 6.36
C SER A 227 -17.28 -10.12 7.72
N GLY A 228 -16.70 -8.92 7.69
CA GLY A 228 -16.09 -8.25 8.83
C GLY A 228 -14.56 -8.40 8.89
N PHE A 229 -13.86 -7.35 9.31
CA PHE A 229 -12.40 -7.24 9.48
C PHE A 229 -11.78 -8.35 10.36
N ASN A 230 -11.63 -9.55 9.79
CA ASN A 230 -11.24 -10.75 10.53
C ASN A 230 -9.97 -11.42 10.00
N ILE A 231 -9.26 -10.78 9.06
CA ILE A 231 -8.01 -11.31 8.47
C ILE A 231 -6.78 -10.67 9.11
N GLY A 232 -6.91 -9.46 9.65
CA GLY A 232 -5.79 -8.75 10.26
C GLY A 232 -6.22 -7.52 11.03
N SER A 233 -5.29 -6.98 11.80
CA SER A 233 -5.50 -5.76 12.59
C SER A 233 -5.38 -4.53 11.70
N ASN A 234 -6.40 -3.67 11.75
CA ASN A 234 -6.32 -2.37 11.09
C ASN A 234 -5.43 -1.44 11.91
N VAL A 235 -4.20 -1.21 11.43
CA VAL A 235 -3.19 -0.37 12.11
C VAL A 235 -3.23 1.08 11.66
N SER A 236 -4.18 1.45 10.80
CA SER A 236 -4.23 2.78 10.18
C SER A 236 -4.30 3.92 11.19
N LEU A 237 -4.92 3.70 12.35
CA LEU A 237 -5.10 4.72 13.39
C LEU A 237 -4.12 4.54 14.57
N ASP A 238 -3.17 3.60 14.45
CA ASP A 238 -2.17 3.35 15.47
C ASP A 238 -1.18 4.53 15.57
N SER A 239 -0.94 5.00 16.79
CA SER A 239 -0.08 6.15 17.05
C SER A 239 1.40 5.87 16.88
N ASN A 240 1.85 4.63 17.08
CA ASN A 240 3.25 4.24 17.02
C ASN A 240 3.77 4.26 15.58
N ILE A 241 2.88 4.04 14.61
CA ILE A 241 3.17 4.07 13.17
C ILE A 241 2.44 5.22 12.46
N ASN A 242 2.14 6.33 13.13
CA ASN A 242 1.47 7.45 12.47
C ASN A 242 2.34 8.07 11.34
N GLU A 243 3.64 8.11 11.55
CA GLU A 243 4.59 8.90 10.75
C GLU A 243 5.44 8.09 9.76
N PHE A 244 5.23 6.78 9.66
CA PHE A 244 6.03 5.93 8.76
C PHE A 244 5.74 6.12 7.28
N MET A 245 4.60 6.72 6.93
CA MET A 245 4.20 7.05 5.56
C MET A 245 3.86 8.53 5.43
N GLY A 246 4.25 9.13 4.31
CA GLY A 246 4.28 10.58 4.15
C GLY A 246 5.51 11.21 4.81
N PHE A 247 5.59 12.54 4.77
CA PHE A 247 6.67 13.30 5.40
C PHE A 247 6.15 14.17 6.53
N THR A 248 6.90 14.23 7.62
CA THR A 248 6.69 15.24 8.66
C THR A 248 7.13 16.61 8.14
N GLU A 249 6.79 17.66 8.87
CA GLU A 249 7.29 19.02 8.58
C GLU A 249 8.82 19.07 8.62
N SER A 250 9.44 18.43 9.60
CA SER A 250 10.91 18.39 9.74
C SER A 250 11.57 17.71 8.54
N GLU A 251 11.06 16.55 8.11
CA GLU A 251 11.60 15.83 6.95
C GLU A 251 11.38 16.61 5.65
N THR A 252 10.25 17.29 5.52
CA THR A 252 9.96 18.16 4.37
C THR A 252 10.93 19.34 4.33
N MET A 253 11.21 19.96 5.48
CA MET A 253 12.20 21.04 5.59
C MET A 253 13.61 20.53 5.28
N GLU A 254 13.98 19.33 5.73
CA GLU A 254 15.27 18.71 5.43
C GLU A 254 15.46 18.49 3.93
N ILE A 255 14.43 18.00 3.22
CA ILE A 255 14.44 17.87 1.76
C ILE A 255 14.72 19.23 1.10
N LEU A 256 13.96 20.28 1.49
CA LEU A 256 14.10 21.61 0.92
C LEU A 256 15.50 22.18 1.13
N ARG A 257 16.00 22.12 2.38
CA ARG A 257 17.34 22.58 2.74
C ARG A 257 18.43 21.82 2.00
N TYR A 258 18.30 20.50 1.87
CA TYR A 258 19.27 19.66 1.16
C TYR A 258 19.49 20.14 -0.28
N TYR A 259 18.41 20.37 -1.04
CA TYR A 259 18.52 20.81 -2.44
C TYR A 259 18.88 22.29 -2.58
N HIS A 260 18.45 23.15 -1.65
CA HIS A 260 18.82 24.56 -1.63
C HIS A 260 20.32 24.76 -1.34
N GLN A 261 20.85 24.08 -0.31
CA GLN A 261 22.28 24.12 0.02
C GLN A 261 23.16 23.54 -1.09
N ALA A 262 22.64 22.59 -1.87
CA ALA A 262 23.31 22.06 -3.06
C ALA A 262 23.22 22.99 -4.29
N GLY A 263 22.59 24.16 -4.17
CA GLY A 263 22.40 25.12 -5.27
C GLY A 263 21.44 24.64 -6.37
N GLN A 264 20.65 23.60 -6.11
CA GLN A 264 19.72 23.02 -7.09
C GLN A 264 18.31 23.58 -6.98
N LEU A 265 17.90 23.99 -5.77
CA LEU A 265 16.63 24.66 -5.51
C LEU A 265 16.90 26.16 -5.27
N SER A 266 16.51 27.00 -6.23
CA SER A 266 16.70 28.46 -6.16
C SER A 266 15.80 29.16 -5.15
N LEU A 267 14.65 28.56 -4.83
CA LEU A 267 13.67 29.11 -3.90
C LEU A 267 14.13 28.92 -2.46
N GLU A 268 13.79 29.89 -1.60
CA GLU A 268 14.06 29.82 -0.17
C GLU A 268 13.25 28.68 0.50
N PRO A 269 13.88 27.84 1.35
CA PRO A 269 13.22 26.71 2.00
C PRO A 269 11.96 27.10 2.80
N ASP A 270 12.01 28.20 3.55
CA ASP A 270 10.87 28.64 4.35
C ASP A 270 9.69 29.10 3.48
N PHE A 271 9.97 29.79 2.37
CA PHE A 271 8.95 30.17 1.38
C PHE A 271 8.28 28.94 0.75
N CYS A 272 9.06 27.92 0.36
CA CYS A 272 8.50 26.67 -0.16
C CYS A 272 7.66 25.95 0.90
N MET A 273 8.11 25.92 2.15
CA MET A 273 7.41 25.28 3.26
C MET A 273 6.03 25.91 3.48
N ASP A 274 5.92 27.24 3.45
CA ASP A 274 4.65 27.95 3.63
C ASP A 274 3.62 27.58 2.56
N ILE A 275 4.07 27.40 1.32
CA ILE A 275 3.20 26.92 0.23
C ILE A 275 2.80 25.46 0.46
N MET A 276 3.74 24.57 0.78
CA MET A 276 3.44 23.16 1.04
C MET A 276 2.48 22.98 2.22
N LYS A 277 2.55 23.86 3.24
CA LYS A 277 1.63 23.90 4.39
C LYS A 277 0.20 24.32 4.03
N GLN A 278 -0.02 24.91 2.87
CA GLN A 278 -1.38 25.25 2.42
C GLN A 278 -1.95 24.15 1.53
N TRP A 279 -1.09 23.47 0.75
CA TRP A 279 -1.53 22.58 -0.32
C TRP A 279 -1.38 21.10 -0.02
N TYR A 280 -0.39 20.68 0.76
CA TYR A 280 0.05 19.27 0.84
C TYR A 280 0.00 18.66 2.24
N ASN A 281 -0.16 19.49 3.29
CA ASN A 281 -0.28 19.04 4.68
C ASN A 281 -1.75 18.72 5.06
N ASN A 282 -2.02 18.60 6.37
CA ASN A 282 -3.34 18.33 6.98
C ASN A 282 -3.77 16.86 7.08
N TYR A 283 -2.86 15.91 6.80
CA TYR A 283 -3.14 14.51 7.11
C TYR A 283 -2.82 14.21 8.57
N ARG A 284 -3.85 13.73 9.29
CA ARG A 284 -3.74 13.27 10.67
C ARG A 284 -4.44 11.92 10.78
N PHE A 285 -3.68 10.85 11.00
CA PHE A 285 -4.24 9.50 11.00
C PHE A 285 -4.69 9.02 12.38
N THR A 286 -4.27 9.69 13.46
CA THR A 286 -4.74 9.37 14.82
C THR A 286 -5.02 10.64 15.60
N LYS A 287 -6.00 10.60 16.50
CA LYS A 287 -6.35 11.74 17.37
C LYS A 287 -5.18 12.16 18.27
N LYS A 288 -4.28 11.23 18.58
CA LYS A 288 -3.07 11.45 19.42
C LYS A 288 -1.86 11.95 18.62
N ALA A 289 -1.98 12.16 17.31
CA ALA A 289 -0.86 12.52 16.46
C ALA A 289 -0.36 13.91 16.83
N LYS A 290 0.95 14.01 17.08
CA LYS A 290 1.63 15.27 17.36
C LYS A 290 1.97 16.03 16.08
N ASN A 291 2.31 15.30 15.03
CA ASN A 291 2.71 15.85 13.75
C ASN A 291 1.61 15.68 12.70
N VAL A 292 1.48 16.69 11.84
CA VAL A 292 0.75 16.56 10.58
C VAL A 292 1.66 15.95 9.53
N MET A 293 1.08 15.12 8.66
CA MET A 293 1.80 14.50 7.56
C MET A 293 1.53 15.25 6.27
N PHE A 294 2.59 15.40 5.47
CA PHE A 294 2.57 15.88 4.11
C PHE A 294 2.48 14.67 3.17
N ASN A 295 1.73 14.83 2.08
CA ASN A 295 1.71 13.85 1.00
C ASN A 295 3.11 13.78 0.34
N SER A 296 3.76 12.64 0.42
CA SER A 296 5.16 12.49 -0.01
C SER A 296 5.35 12.74 -1.50
N ASP A 297 4.46 12.24 -2.34
CA ASP A 297 4.51 12.47 -3.78
C ASP A 297 4.36 13.95 -4.15
N MET A 298 3.43 14.66 -3.49
CA MET A 298 3.25 16.10 -3.72
C MET A 298 4.49 16.92 -3.35
N VAL A 299 5.14 16.59 -2.23
CA VAL A 299 6.41 17.22 -1.82
C VAL A 299 7.48 16.94 -2.87
N LEU A 300 7.67 15.69 -3.28
CA LEU A 300 8.68 15.31 -4.26
C LEU A 300 8.43 15.94 -5.64
N TYR A 301 7.17 16.00 -6.07
CA TYR A 301 6.73 16.67 -7.29
C TYR A 301 7.10 18.15 -7.27
N PHE A 302 6.72 18.87 -6.21
CA PHE A 302 7.00 20.29 -6.09
C PHE A 302 8.50 20.57 -6.16
N VAL A 303 9.30 19.84 -5.38
CA VAL A 303 10.75 20.04 -5.35
C VAL A 303 11.37 19.73 -6.72
N GLN A 304 10.96 18.64 -7.37
CA GLN A 304 11.46 18.31 -8.71
C GLN A 304 11.13 19.42 -9.72
N LYS A 305 9.90 19.92 -9.71
CA LYS A 305 9.45 20.98 -10.62
C LYS A 305 10.17 22.30 -10.36
N ALA A 306 10.27 22.70 -9.09
CA ALA A 306 10.94 23.92 -8.70
C ALA A 306 12.44 23.90 -9.06
N MET A 307 13.11 22.76 -8.89
CA MET A 307 14.49 22.58 -9.35
C MET A 307 14.63 22.66 -10.88
N LYS A 308 13.70 22.05 -11.63
CA LYS A 308 13.76 22.02 -13.10
C LYS A 308 13.50 23.39 -13.72
N GLU A 309 12.54 24.14 -13.17
CA GLU A 309 12.08 25.41 -13.71
C GLU A 309 12.80 26.61 -13.06
N ALA A 310 13.61 26.36 -12.02
CA ALA A 310 14.26 27.37 -11.18
C ALA A 310 13.29 28.45 -10.64
N ALA A 311 12.02 28.08 -10.51
CA ALA A 311 10.90 28.95 -10.17
C ALA A 311 9.79 28.15 -9.47
N LEU A 312 8.76 28.84 -8.97
CA LEU A 312 7.59 28.16 -8.42
C LEU A 312 6.87 27.33 -9.51
N PRO A 313 6.47 26.07 -9.24
CA PRO A 313 5.74 25.28 -10.22
C PRO A 313 4.42 25.95 -10.62
N GLU A 314 4.16 26.10 -11.93
CA GLU A 314 2.91 26.69 -12.42
C GLU A 314 1.66 25.93 -11.92
N LYS A 315 1.79 24.61 -11.80
CA LYS A 315 0.75 23.73 -11.25
C LYS A 315 1.23 23.13 -9.95
N LEU A 316 0.59 23.53 -8.85
CA LEU A 316 0.88 23.01 -7.51
C LEU A 316 0.30 21.61 -7.28
N ILE A 317 -0.58 21.09 -8.14
CA ILE A 317 -1.13 19.73 -8.00
C ILE A 317 -0.58 18.85 -9.12
N ASP A 318 0.01 17.71 -8.76
CA ASP A 318 0.40 16.70 -9.73
C ASP A 318 -0.84 16.16 -10.45
N GLN A 319 -0.79 16.14 -11.77
CA GLN A 319 -1.86 15.56 -12.59
C GLN A 319 -2.14 14.11 -12.23
N ASN A 320 -1.12 13.38 -11.79
CA ASN A 320 -1.28 11.98 -11.45
C ASN A 320 -1.95 11.77 -10.06
N VAL A 321 -2.03 12.82 -9.22
CA VAL A 321 -2.80 12.84 -7.95
C VAL A 321 -4.25 13.22 -8.19
N LYS A 322 -4.57 13.82 -9.35
CA LYS A 322 -5.93 14.29 -9.64
C LYS A 322 -6.92 13.18 -9.35
N ILE A 323 -7.79 13.48 -8.40
CA ILE A 323 -8.94 12.64 -8.11
C ILE A 323 -9.71 12.53 -9.42
N ASP A 324 -10.10 11.31 -9.78
CA ASP A 324 -11.02 11.12 -10.89
C ASP A 324 -12.32 11.81 -10.52
N TYR A 325 -12.52 13.03 -11.01
CA TYR A 325 -13.69 13.85 -10.74
C TYR A 325 -14.96 13.14 -11.20
N ASN A 326 -14.88 12.13 -12.07
CA ASN A 326 -16.01 11.27 -12.39
C ASN A 326 -16.42 10.41 -11.19
N LYS A 327 -15.48 9.91 -10.39
CA LYS A 327 -15.76 9.17 -9.14
C LYS A 327 -16.42 10.07 -8.09
N LEU A 328 -15.94 11.31 -7.95
CA LEU A 328 -16.53 12.30 -7.05
C LEU A 328 -17.95 12.70 -7.51
N ARG A 329 -18.14 12.94 -8.81
CA ARG A 329 -19.47 13.18 -9.41
C ARG A 329 -20.39 11.97 -9.20
N TYR A 330 -19.91 10.75 -9.41
CA TYR A 330 -20.67 9.53 -9.17
C TYR A 330 -21.16 9.44 -7.71
N LEU A 331 -20.31 9.73 -6.72
CA LEU A 331 -20.70 9.74 -5.30
C LEU A 331 -21.78 10.79 -4.97
N ILE A 332 -21.77 11.91 -5.69
CA ILE A 332 -22.79 12.98 -5.60
C ILE A 332 -24.10 12.55 -6.29
N THR A 333 -24.02 11.77 -7.37
CA THR A 333 -25.15 11.43 -8.24
C THR A 333 -25.56 9.95 -8.17
N ILE A 334 -25.28 9.24 -7.07
CA ILE A 334 -25.67 7.82 -6.92
C ILE A 334 -27.16 7.68 -7.31
N ASP A 335 -27.43 6.75 -8.23
CA ASP A 335 -28.75 6.49 -8.83
C ASP A 335 -29.37 7.62 -9.67
N LYS A 336 -28.55 8.47 -10.31
CA LYS A 336 -28.98 9.59 -11.18
C LYS A 336 -29.92 10.59 -10.48
N ARG A 337 -29.94 10.62 -9.15
CA ARG A 337 -30.64 11.60 -8.32
C ARG A 337 -29.62 12.34 -7.48
N LEU A 338 -29.83 13.64 -7.27
CA LEU A 338 -29.13 14.36 -6.20
C LEU A 338 -29.54 13.71 -4.89
N ASN A 339 -28.61 12.97 -4.29
CA ASN A 339 -28.84 12.38 -2.97
C ASN A 339 -28.50 13.42 -1.88
N GLY A 340 -28.80 13.09 -0.62
CA GLY A 340 -28.43 13.93 0.52
C GLY A 340 -26.92 14.19 0.65
N ASN A 341 -26.07 13.49 -0.12
CA ASN A 341 -24.63 13.75 -0.14
C ASN A 341 -24.33 15.10 -0.77
N PHE A 342 -25.11 15.62 -1.73
CA PHE A 342 -24.86 16.97 -2.26
C PHE A 342 -25.03 18.05 -1.19
N SER A 343 -26.07 17.94 -0.35
CA SER A 343 -26.28 18.85 0.78
C SER A 343 -25.16 18.72 1.82
N ARG A 344 -24.67 17.49 2.08
CA ARG A 344 -23.50 17.28 2.95
C ARG A 344 -22.21 17.83 2.36
N LEU A 345 -21.97 17.64 1.06
CA LEU A 345 -20.78 18.14 0.37
C LEU A 345 -20.80 19.67 0.30
N LYS A 346 -21.98 20.25 0.07
CA LYS A 346 -22.22 21.69 0.20
C LYS A 346 -21.92 22.16 1.63
N GLY A 347 -22.42 21.46 2.66
CA GLY A 347 -22.08 21.71 4.06
C GLY A 347 -20.56 21.68 4.29
N ILE A 348 -19.85 20.63 3.86
CA ILE A 348 -18.38 20.55 3.98
C ILE A 348 -17.67 21.71 3.28
N ILE A 349 -18.14 22.11 2.09
CA ILE A 349 -17.54 23.21 1.33
C ILE A 349 -17.75 24.56 2.04
N PHE A 350 -18.95 24.79 2.60
CA PHE A 350 -19.27 26.05 3.30
C PHE A 350 -18.69 26.11 4.71
N ASP A 351 -18.78 25.01 5.46
CA ASP A 351 -18.37 24.91 6.87
C ASP A 351 -16.91 24.44 7.02
N GLN A 352 -16.20 24.26 5.91
CA GLN A 352 -14.81 23.77 5.81
C GLN A 352 -14.54 22.41 6.46
N GLY A 353 -15.58 21.63 6.78
CA GLY A 353 -15.44 20.30 7.36
C GLY A 353 -16.76 19.70 7.86
N ILE A 354 -16.71 18.42 8.21
CA ILE A 354 -17.76 17.74 8.97
C ILE A 354 -17.08 17.01 10.13
N ILE A 355 -17.65 17.14 11.33
CA ILE A 355 -17.27 16.32 12.49
C ILE A 355 -18.22 15.12 12.53
N SER A 356 -17.67 13.92 12.44
CA SER A 356 -18.41 12.67 12.59
C SER A 356 -17.68 11.75 13.55
N SER A 357 -18.44 10.95 14.30
CA SER A 357 -17.90 9.79 14.99
C SER A 357 -17.41 8.77 13.95
N ILE A 358 -16.32 8.07 14.28
CA ILE A 358 -15.89 6.90 13.52
C ILE A 358 -16.75 5.76 14.02
N GLU A 359 -17.57 5.19 13.14
CA GLU A 359 -18.37 4.01 13.42
C GLU A 359 -17.54 2.76 13.10
N ASP A 360 -17.53 1.78 14.02
CA ASP A 360 -16.74 0.55 13.87
C ASP A 360 -17.34 -0.45 12.87
N SER A 361 -18.59 -0.23 12.45
CA SER A 361 -19.28 -1.04 11.43
C SER A 361 -20.31 -0.19 10.68
N PHE A 362 -20.63 -0.57 9.43
CA PHE A 362 -21.78 0.01 8.75
C PHE A 362 -23.08 -0.34 9.49
N PRO A 363 -24.04 0.60 9.63
CA PRO A 363 -25.38 0.25 10.12
C PRO A 363 -25.96 -0.83 9.22
N VAL A 364 -26.39 -1.95 9.83
CA VAL A 364 -27.07 -3.06 9.14
C VAL A 364 -28.43 -2.60 8.62
#